data_AF-A0A349NGY9-F1
#
_entry.id   AF-A0A349NGY9-F1
#
_cell.length_a   1.000
_cell.length_b   1.000
_cell.length_c   1.000
_cell.angle_alpha   90.00
_cell.angle_beta   90.00
_cell.angle_gamma   90.00
#
_symmetry.space_group_name_H-M   'P 1'
#
loop_
_entity.id
_entity.type
_entity.pdbx_description
1 polymer ?
#
loop_
_entity_poly.entity_id
_entity_poly.type
_entity_poly.pdbx_seq_one_letter_code
_entity_poly.pdbx_strand_id
1 'polypeptide(L)'
;MESGHVQDIQTEWIPDEKGYTSWSATLQIVNIEASKSKYGGYNYGDIIGYGPKITVNFVYADPTGINDIDDEKDVQVVARYNANGTRLSSPCHGLNIVKLSNGKLLKQIVL
;
A
#
# COMPACT_ATOMS: atom_id res chain seq x y z
N MET A 1 21.05 -4.47 -8.96
CA MET A 1 21.94 -4.81 -7.83
C MET A 1 23.22 -5.37 -8.42
N GLU A 2 24.37 -4.75 -8.12
CA GLU A 2 25.69 -5.25 -8.56
C GLU A 2 26.27 -6.26 -7.57
N SER A 3 27.08 -7.18 -8.08
CA SER A 3 27.63 -8.33 -7.35
C SER A 3 28.71 -7.91 -6.34
N GLY A 4 28.66 -8.45 -5.12
CA GLY A 4 29.74 -8.33 -4.13
C GLY A 4 29.45 -7.53 -2.86
N HIS A 5 28.23 -6.99 -2.70
CA HIS A 5 27.84 -6.32 -1.45
C HIS A 5 27.11 -7.28 -0.51
N VAL A 6 27.65 -7.47 0.71
CA VAL A 6 26.92 -8.05 1.85
C VAL A 6 26.14 -6.91 2.49
N GLN A 7 24.86 -6.81 2.17
CA GLN A 7 23.94 -5.91 2.85
C GLN A 7 23.26 -6.67 3.98
N ASP A 8 23.22 -6.07 5.17
CA ASP A 8 22.47 -6.61 6.30
C ASP A 8 21.01 -6.81 5.88
N ILE A 9 20.33 -7.85 6.40
CA ILE A 9 18.92 -8.05 6.09
C ILE A 9 18.18 -6.86 6.74
N GLN A 10 17.82 -5.86 5.94
CA GLN A 10 16.97 -4.78 6.42
C GLN A 10 15.64 -5.45 6.78
N THR A 11 15.50 -5.77 8.07
CA THR A 11 14.30 -6.37 8.63
C THR A 11 13.18 -5.31 8.72
N GLU A 12 13.54 -4.04 8.50
CA GLU A 12 12.62 -2.92 8.49
C GLU A 12 12.23 -2.50 7.07
N TRP A 13 10.91 -2.41 6.93
CA TRP A 13 10.15 -2.12 5.75
C TRP A 13 10.10 -0.61 5.55
N ILE A 14 10.75 -0.09 4.51
CA ILE A 14 10.58 1.31 4.13
C ILE A 14 9.88 1.32 2.77
N PRO A 15 8.55 1.51 2.71
CA PRO A 15 7.88 1.72 1.45
C PRO A 15 8.43 3.00 0.79
N ASP A 16 8.64 2.94 -0.53
CA ASP A 16 9.17 4.08 -1.30
C ASP A 16 8.27 5.32 -1.16
N GLU A 17 8.88 6.50 -1.29
CA GLU A 17 8.24 7.83 -1.17
C GLU A 17 7.03 8.06 -2.10
N LYS A 18 6.76 7.14 -3.05
CA LYS A 18 5.68 7.22 -4.05
C LYS A 18 4.45 6.39 -3.73
N GLY A 19 4.37 5.79 -2.55
CA GLY A 19 3.18 5.07 -2.14
C GLY A 19 3.05 3.68 -2.78
N TYR A 20 1.93 3.05 -2.45
CA TYR A 20 1.66 1.63 -2.52
C TYR A 20 2.02 0.93 -3.85
N THR A 21 3.15 0.21 -3.86
CA THR A 21 3.57 -0.61 -5.01
C THR A 21 3.56 -2.10 -4.67
N SER A 22 3.29 -2.92 -5.69
CA SER A 22 3.53 -4.37 -5.62
C SER A 22 5.00 -4.65 -5.92
N TRP A 23 5.62 -5.57 -5.20
CA TRP A 23 7.03 -5.93 -5.40
C TRP A 23 7.31 -7.39 -5.04
N SER A 24 8.47 -7.92 -5.44
CA SER A 24 8.87 -9.29 -5.15
C SER A 24 10.25 -9.38 -4.52
N ALA A 25 10.37 -10.14 -3.43
CA ALA A 25 11.64 -10.54 -2.83
C ALA A 25 12.04 -11.93 -3.30
N THR A 26 13.34 -12.20 -3.45
CA THR A 26 13.83 -13.53 -3.76
C THR A 26 14.99 -13.90 -2.84
N LEU A 27 14.88 -15.06 -2.20
CA LEU A 27 15.91 -15.68 -1.38
C LEU A 27 16.39 -16.95 -2.07
N GLN A 28 17.71 -17.14 -2.18
CA GLN A 28 18.29 -18.35 -2.73
C GLN A 28 19.45 -18.81 -1.86
N ILE A 29 19.42 -20.08 -1.46
CA ILE A 29 20.54 -20.72 -0.76
C ILE A 29 21.63 -21.01 -1.78
N VAL A 30 22.89 -20.71 -1.45
CA VAL A 30 24.04 -21.06 -2.29
C VAL A 30 25.09 -21.79 -1.45
N ASN A 31 25.75 -22.76 -2.09
CA ASN A 31 26.92 -23.42 -1.53
C ASN A 31 28.17 -22.72 -2.06
N ILE A 32 29.05 -22.33 -1.16
CA ILE A 32 30.33 -21.68 -1.48
C ILE A 32 31.49 -22.56 -1.04
N GLU A 33 32.59 -22.52 -1.77
CA GLU A 33 33.83 -23.15 -1.30
C GLU A 33 34.30 -22.48 -0.02
N ALA A 34 34.71 -23.28 0.96
CA ALA A 34 35.27 -22.80 2.22
C ALA A 34 36.55 -23.57 2.55
N SER A 35 37.65 -22.83 2.80
CA SER A 35 38.92 -23.41 3.24
C SER A 35 39.34 -22.83 4.58
N LYS A 36 39.88 -23.67 5.47
CA LYS A 36 40.28 -23.23 6.82
C LYS A 36 41.62 -22.50 6.78
N SER A 37 41.68 -21.31 7.38
CA SER A 37 42.94 -20.56 7.50
C SER A 37 43.85 -21.18 8.58
N LYS A 38 45.16 -21.10 8.35
CA LYS A 38 46.20 -21.49 9.32
C LYS A 38 46.12 -20.72 10.64
N TYR A 39 45.54 -19.51 10.62
CA TYR A 39 45.44 -18.62 11.78
C TYR A 39 44.04 -18.61 12.43
N GLY A 40 43.15 -19.52 12.02
CA GLY A 40 41.73 -19.51 12.41
C GLY A 40 40.88 -18.71 11.42
N GLY A 41 39.59 -19.07 11.34
CA GLY A 41 38.64 -18.55 10.33
C GLY A 41 38.57 -19.37 9.04
N TYR A 42 37.68 -18.95 8.13
CA TYR A 42 37.45 -19.56 6.82
C TYR A 42 37.71 -18.55 5.71
N ASN A 43 38.37 -18.98 4.63
CA ASN A 43 38.41 -18.26 3.36
C ASN A 43 37.28 -18.80 2.48
N TYR A 44 36.52 -17.91 1.87
CA TYR A 44 35.42 -18.26 0.97
C TYR A 44 35.84 -18.08 -0.48
N GLY A 45 35.53 -19.07 -1.32
CA GLY A 45 35.82 -19.08 -2.75
C GLY A 45 34.55 -18.96 -3.59
N ASP A 46 34.55 -19.64 -4.75
CA ASP A 46 33.45 -19.55 -5.70
C ASP A 46 32.17 -20.23 -5.21
N ILE A 47 31.03 -19.84 -5.80
CA ILE A 47 29.76 -20.56 -5.66
C ILE A 47 29.88 -21.87 -6.43
N ILE A 48 29.68 -22.99 -5.74
CA ILE A 48 29.77 -24.35 -6.29
C ILE A 48 28.43 -25.04 -6.41
N GLY A 49 27.36 -24.40 -5.91
CA GLY A 49 26.03 -24.96 -6.03
C GLY A 49 24.94 -23.95 -5.71
N TYR A 50 23.83 -24.08 -6.42
CA TYR A 50 22.61 -23.32 -6.17
C TYR A 50 21.59 -24.24 -5.52
N GLY A 51 21.17 -23.86 -4.32
CA GLY A 51 20.09 -24.50 -3.59
C GLY A 51 18.71 -23.95 -3.99
N PRO A 52 17.68 -24.31 -3.21
CA PRO A 52 16.32 -23.86 -3.43
C PRO A 52 16.18 -22.33 -3.44
N LYS A 53 15.22 -21.87 -4.23
CA LYS A 53 14.89 -20.46 -4.42
C LYS A 53 13.45 -20.23 -4.00
N ILE A 54 13.25 -19.22 -3.15
CA ILE A 54 11.92 -18.77 -2.70
C ILE A 54 11.73 -17.36 -3.21
N THR A 55 10.62 -17.12 -3.91
CA THR A 55 10.19 -15.79 -4.32
C THR A 55 8.88 -15.45 -3.62
N VAL A 56 8.85 -14.33 -2.91
CA VAL A 56 7.67 -13.82 -2.22
C VAL A 56 7.18 -12.59 -2.97
N ASN A 57 5.92 -12.63 -3.39
CA ASN A 57 5.26 -11.51 -4.07
C ASN A 57 4.40 -10.76 -3.06
N PHE A 58 4.72 -9.49 -2.83
CA PHE A 58 3.92 -8.57 -2.04
C PHE A 58 3.04 -7.80 -3.00
N VAL A 59 1.76 -8.17 -3.03
CA VAL A 59 0.77 -7.59 -3.93
C VAL A 59 -0.04 -6.55 -3.17
N TYR A 60 0.04 -5.30 -3.63
CA TYR A 60 -0.92 -4.29 -3.25
C TYR A 60 -2.11 -4.36 -4.20
N ALA A 61 -3.18 -5.01 -3.75
CA ALA A 61 -4.46 -4.95 -4.43
C ALA A 61 -5.06 -3.56 -4.18
N ASP A 62 -5.35 -2.83 -5.26
CA ASP A 62 -6.01 -1.52 -5.25
C ASP A 62 -7.11 -1.46 -4.16
N PRO A 63 -6.90 -0.72 -3.06
CA PRO A 63 -7.92 -0.65 -2.04
C PRO A 63 -9.06 0.19 -2.60
N THR A 64 -10.27 -0.36 -2.52
CA THR A 64 -11.50 0.36 -2.85
C THR A 64 -11.85 1.44 -1.80
N GLY A 65 -10.83 2.02 -1.15
CA GLY A 65 -10.95 3.02 -0.09
C GLY A 65 -11.01 4.44 -0.64
N ILE A 66 -11.58 5.35 0.15
CA ILE A 66 -11.51 6.79 -0.12
C ILE A 66 -10.15 7.27 0.38
N ASN A 67 -9.23 7.57 -0.54
CA ASN A 67 -7.84 7.91 -0.19
C ASN A 67 -7.67 9.36 0.28
N ASP A 68 -8.54 10.27 -0.16
CA ASP A 68 -8.44 11.69 0.17
C ASP A 68 -9.81 12.27 0.57
N ILE A 69 -9.81 13.11 1.60
CA ILE A 69 -10.91 14.00 1.95
C ILE A 69 -10.44 15.42 1.64
N ASP A 70 -10.97 15.98 0.56
CA ASP A 70 -10.80 17.39 0.24
C ASP A 70 -11.69 18.21 1.18
N ASP A 71 -11.12 18.60 2.32
CA ASP A 71 -11.77 19.40 3.37
C ASP A 71 -11.78 20.88 2.94
N GLU A 72 -12.54 21.19 1.90
CA GLU A 72 -12.93 22.57 1.62
C GLU A 72 -13.67 23.10 2.85
N LYS A 73 -12.97 23.87 3.68
CA LYS A 73 -13.55 24.49 4.87
C LYS A 73 -14.65 25.46 4.45
N ASP A 74 -15.79 25.38 5.15
CA ASP A 74 -16.99 26.22 5.01
C ASP A 74 -17.98 25.88 3.89
N VAL A 75 -18.13 24.59 3.56
CA VAL A 75 -19.18 24.14 2.65
C VAL A 75 -20.53 24.00 3.37
N GLN A 76 -21.57 24.68 2.86
CA GLN A 76 -22.91 24.72 3.45
C GLN A 76 -23.92 23.88 2.65
N VAL A 77 -24.96 23.38 3.31
CA VAL A 77 -26.07 22.69 2.65
C VAL A 77 -27.03 23.70 2.03
N VAL A 78 -27.16 23.68 0.70
CA VAL A 78 -28.03 24.61 -0.05
C VAL A 78 -29.37 24.00 -0.46
N ALA A 79 -29.44 22.66 -0.56
CA ALA A 79 -30.70 21.95 -0.79
C ALA A 79 -30.61 20.47 -0.37
N ARG A 80 -31.77 19.84 -0.13
CA ARG A 80 -31.92 18.40 0.05
C ARG A 80 -33.02 17.86 -0.85
N TYR A 81 -32.86 16.63 -1.30
CA TYR A 81 -33.85 15.93 -2.13
C TYR A 81 -33.99 14.47 -1.68
N ASN A 82 -35.18 13.88 -1.87
CA ASN A 82 -35.35 12.44 -1.72
C ASN A 82 -34.85 11.69 -2.97
N ALA A 83 -34.94 10.35 -2.95
CA ALA A 83 -34.54 9.51 -4.08
C ALA A 83 -35.34 9.77 -5.38
N ASN A 84 -36.53 10.34 -5.28
CA ASN A 84 -37.37 10.71 -6.42
C ASN A 84 -37.07 12.12 -6.97
N GLY A 85 -36.07 12.82 -6.41
CA GLY A 85 -35.73 14.19 -6.80
C GLY A 85 -36.67 15.27 -6.26
N THR A 86 -37.58 14.95 -5.34
CA THR A 86 -38.42 15.95 -4.67
C THR A 86 -37.62 16.70 -3.61
N ARG A 87 -37.69 18.04 -3.60
CA ARG A 87 -37.00 18.88 -2.61
C ARG A 87 -37.55 18.64 -1.21
N LEU A 88 -36.66 18.50 -0.24
CA LEU A 88 -36.96 18.33 1.18
C LEU A 88 -36.70 19.63 1.94
N SER A 89 -37.57 19.97 2.89
CA SER A 89 -37.42 21.12 3.78
C SER A 89 -36.53 20.83 5.00
N SER A 90 -36.44 19.56 5.39
CA SER A 90 -35.63 19.05 6.51
C SER A 90 -35.12 17.65 6.17
N PRO A 91 -34.15 17.11 6.94
CA PRO A 91 -33.79 15.70 6.82
C PRO A 91 -35.01 14.80 7.00
N CYS A 92 -35.15 13.78 6.14
CA CYS A 92 -36.20 12.77 6.25
C CYS A 92 -35.57 11.38 6.37
N HIS A 93 -36.24 10.43 7.01
CA HIS A 93 -35.75 9.04 7.08
C HIS A 93 -35.46 8.48 5.67
N GLY A 94 -34.36 7.72 5.52
CA GLY A 94 -33.90 7.14 4.26
C GLY A 94 -32.87 7.99 3.51
N LEU A 95 -32.77 7.79 2.17
CA LEU A 95 -31.77 8.45 1.34
C LEU A 95 -32.11 9.93 1.10
N ASN A 96 -31.18 10.80 1.49
CA ASN A 96 -31.20 12.23 1.27
C ASN A 96 -30.04 12.57 0.32
N ILE A 97 -30.35 13.16 -0.84
CA ILE A 97 -29.37 13.74 -1.76
C ILE A 97 -29.17 15.20 -1.33
N VAL A 98 -28.00 15.50 -0.77
CA VAL A 98 -27.66 16.81 -0.21
C VAL A 98 -26.82 17.58 -1.21
N LYS A 99 -27.28 18.77 -1.62
CA LYS A 99 -26.52 19.68 -2.47
C LYS A 99 -25.74 20.66 -1.59
N LEU A 100 -24.44 20.71 -1.82
CA LEU A 100 -23.52 21.60 -1.14
C LEU A 100 -23.28 22.89 -1.94
N SER A 101 -22.86 23.96 -1.26
CA SER A 101 -22.59 25.28 -1.86
C SER A 101 -21.49 25.26 -2.93
N ASN A 102 -20.50 24.37 -2.79
CA ASN A 102 -19.44 24.14 -3.78
C ASN A 102 -19.88 23.29 -4.99
N GLY A 103 -21.17 22.95 -5.09
CA GLY A 103 -21.71 22.13 -6.17
C GLY A 103 -21.54 20.62 -6.00
N LYS A 104 -20.78 20.15 -4.98
CA LYS A 104 -20.69 18.72 -4.65
C LYS A 104 -22.05 18.19 -4.14
N LEU A 105 -22.29 16.90 -4.32
CA LEU A 105 -23.47 16.19 -3.82
C LEU A 105 -23.06 15.12 -2.81
N LEU A 106 -23.79 15.03 -1.69
CA LEU A 106 -23.65 13.94 -0.72
C LEU A 106 -24.88 13.05 -0.76
N LYS A 107 -24.67 11.73 -0.67
CA LYS A 107 -25.73 10.75 -0.45
C LYS A 107 -25.71 10.37 1.02
N GLN A 108 -26.67 10.87 1.79
CA GLN A 108 -26.75 10.66 3.24
C GLN A 108 -27.93 9.74 3.56
N ILE A 109 -27.69 8.68 4.33
CA ILE A 109 -28.76 7.90 4.97
C ILE A 109 -29.10 8.57 6.30
N VAL A 110 -30.37 8.90 6.50
CA VAL A 110 -30.90 9.43 7.76
C VAL A 110 -31.74 8.32 8.40
N LEU A 111 -31.41 7.97 9.64
CA LEU A 111 -32.10 6.95 10.43
C LEU A 111 -33.28 7.54 11.21
#